data_AF-A0A2K5AP20-F1
#
_entry.id   AF-A0A2K5AP20-F1
#
_cell.length_a   1.000
_cell.length_b   1.000
_cell.length_c   1.000
_cell.angle_alpha   90.00
_cell.angle_beta   90.00
_cell.angle_gamma   90.00
#
_symmetry.space_group_name_H-M   'P 1'
#
loop_
_entity.id
_entity.type
_entity.pdbx_description
1 polymer ?
#
loop_
_entity_poly.entity_id
_entity_poly.type
_entity_poly.pdbx_seq_one_letter_code
_entity_poly.pdbx_strand_id
1 'polypeptide(L)'
;MLSNEELKKKILDMLEQDKEFRHAVAGAIGYKEILDRIARVEEELRNLREETNKLREETNRLRQDMQEGFRRHDEELKRHWESIEKLRQDMIEGFRRHDEEFKRVWESIENLRRDMQEGFRRHDEEFKRIDKRLRSIESYMEKTSLTLEEEARDVIQYMLREKGLTLSISRLELPDIEIDIYGVDTEYCIVGEVKTRASSSLVESVDKDIELLCSRYPQYIRKKLIKVIYAMQITQDALNEGNKRNIWLVTAKGELTSLKIVDR
;
A
#
# COMPACT_ATOMS: atom_id res chain seq x y z
N MET A 1 -75.33 70.24 100.52
CA MET A 1 -75.07 69.11 99.59
C MET A 1 -74.48 69.73 98.34
N LEU A 2 -73.33 69.24 97.85
CA LEU A 2 -72.79 69.69 96.56
C LEU A 2 -73.81 69.41 95.45
N SER A 3 -74.01 70.36 94.54
CA SER A 3 -74.79 70.14 93.32
C SER A 3 -74.12 69.06 92.48
N ASN A 4 -74.89 68.31 91.69
CA ASN A 4 -74.37 67.25 90.83
C ASN A 4 -73.36 67.80 89.79
N GLU A 5 -73.52 69.06 89.36
CA GLU A 5 -72.54 69.74 88.50
C GLU A 5 -71.23 70.05 89.23
N GLU A 6 -71.30 70.49 90.48
CA GLU A 6 -70.12 70.78 91.31
C GLU A 6 -69.33 69.50 91.62
N LEU A 7 -70.02 68.37 91.82
CA LEU A 7 -69.39 67.07 92.05
C LEU A 7 -68.67 66.57 90.78
N LYS A 8 -69.30 66.66 89.60
CA LYS A 8 -68.66 66.30 88.33
C LYS A 8 -67.41 67.13 88.06
N LYS A 9 -67.49 68.44 88.28
CA LYS A 9 -66.35 69.34 88.14
C LYS A 9 -65.20 68.94 89.08
N LYS A 10 -65.52 68.68 90.35
CA LYS A 10 -64.52 68.25 91.33
C LYS A 10 -63.89 66.89 90.99
N ILE A 11 -64.65 65.93 90.46
CA ILE A 11 -64.12 64.63 90.00
C ILE A 11 -63.17 64.82 88.80
N LEU A 12 -63.52 65.68 87.84
CA LEU A 12 -62.66 65.99 86.70
C LEU A 12 -61.36 66.69 87.13
N ASP A 13 -61.46 67.68 88.01
CA ASP A 13 -60.29 68.38 88.57
C ASP A 13 -59.38 67.38 89.31
N MET A 14 -59.95 66.45 90.09
CA MET A 14 -59.19 65.39 90.75
C MET A 14 -58.57 64.41 89.75
N LEU A 15 -59.29 64.01 88.69
CA LEU A 15 -58.71 63.19 87.64
C LEU A 15 -57.55 63.91 86.95
N GLU A 16 -57.60 65.22 86.73
CA GLU A 16 -56.55 65.98 86.05
C GLU A 16 -55.32 66.31 86.92
N GLN A 17 -55.51 66.54 88.22
CA GLN A 17 -54.43 66.99 89.10
C GLN A 17 -53.88 65.90 90.01
N ASP A 18 -54.69 64.92 90.39
CA ASP A 18 -54.31 63.83 91.29
C ASP A 18 -54.05 62.54 90.49
N LYS A 19 -52.76 62.23 90.34
CA LYS A 19 -52.29 61.03 89.65
C LYS A 19 -52.73 59.75 90.36
N GLU A 20 -52.73 59.73 91.69
CA GLU A 20 -53.08 58.54 92.48
C GLU A 20 -54.58 58.26 92.38
N PHE A 21 -55.42 59.30 92.49
CA PHE A 21 -56.86 59.19 92.25
C PHE A 21 -57.18 58.76 90.81
N ARG A 22 -56.50 59.32 89.81
CA ARG A 22 -56.64 58.91 88.39
C ARG A 22 -56.33 57.43 88.18
N HIS A 23 -55.26 56.93 88.78
CA HIS A 23 -54.90 55.51 88.69
C HIS A 23 -55.89 54.60 89.44
N ALA A 24 -56.41 55.04 90.59
CA ALA A 24 -57.43 54.30 91.33
C ALA A 24 -58.75 54.19 90.54
N VAL A 25 -59.20 55.30 89.93
CA VAL A 25 -60.38 55.31 89.04
C VAL A 25 -60.13 54.45 87.80
N ALA A 26 -58.96 54.57 87.15
CA ALA A 26 -58.57 53.73 86.01
C ALA A 26 -58.56 52.23 86.34
N GLY A 27 -58.15 51.87 87.56
CA GLY A 27 -58.23 50.50 88.07
C GLY A 27 -59.67 50.04 88.31
N ALA A 28 -60.51 50.89 88.93
CA ALA A 28 -61.90 50.57 89.24
C ALA A 28 -62.80 50.40 87.99
N ILE A 29 -62.45 51.05 86.87
CA ILE A 29 -63.22 50.98 85.61
C ILE A 29 -62.61 50.03 84.55
N GLY A 30 -61.57 49.26 84.91
CA GLY A 30 -60.95 48.27 84.01
C GLY A 30 -60.02 48.85 82.93
N TYR A 31 -59.58 50.11 83.08
CA TYR A 31 -58.66 50.77 82.15
C TYR A 31 -57.21 50.30 82.33
N LYS A 32 -56.88 49.75 83.51
CA LYS A 32 -55.57 49.17 83.80
C LYS A 32 -55.26 47.99 82.88
N GLU A 33 -56.21 47.08 82.66
CA GLU A 33 -56.04 45.94 81.76
C GLU A 33 -55.82 46.38 80.30
N ILE A 34 -56.41 47.51 79.90
CA ILE A 34 -56.21 48.10 78.57
C ILE A 34 -54.80 48.67 78.44
N LEU A 35 -54.31 49.42 79.43
CA LEU A 35 -52.95 49.96 79.43
C LEU A 35 -51.89 48.84 79.43
N ASP A 36 -52.10 47.77 80.20
CA ASP A 36 -51.19 46.61 80.23
C ASP A 36 -51.21 45.84 78.90
N ARG A 37 -52.33 45.84 78.17
CA ARG A 37 -52.39 45.31 76.79
C ARG A 37 -51.65 46.21 75.81
N ILE A 38 -51.81 47.53 75.92
CA ILE A 38 -51.10 48.50 75.07
C ILE A 38 -49.59 48.37 75.28
N ALA A 39 -49.11 48.30 76.53
CA ALA A 39 -47.69 48.12 76.83
C ALA A 39 -47.12 46.82 76.22
N ARG A 40 -47.87 45.71 76.30
CA ARG A 40 -47.48 44.44 75.65
C ARG A 40 -47.42 44.57 74.13
N VAL A 41 -48.41 45.23 73.52
CA VAL A 41 -48.41 45.48 72.07
C VAL A 41 -47.24 46.38 71.65
N GLU A 42 -46.90 47.39 72.43
CA GLU A 42 -45.72 48.25 72.17
C GLU A 42 -44.42 47.45 72.23
N GLU A 43 -44.29 46.52 73.18
CA GLU A 43 -43.15 45.62 73.29
C GLU A 43 -43.07 44.66 72.09
N GLU A 44 -44.18 44.01 71.72
CA GLU A 44 -44.26 43.17 70.52
C GLU A 44 -43.91 43.94 69.25
N LEU A 45 -44.42 45.17 69.10
CA LEU A 45 -44.09 46.04 67.97
C LEU A 45 -42.61 46.42 67.95
N ARG A 46 -41.97 46.60 69.11
CA ARG A 46 -40.52 46.85 69.19
C ARG A 46 -39.74 45.62 68.73
N ASN A 47 -40.09 44.43 69.23
CA ASN A 47 -39.44 43.17 68.84
C ASN A 47 -39.59 42.89 67.33
N LEU A 48 -40.80 43.07 66.79
CA LEU A 48 -41.06 42.94 65.35
C LEU A 48 -40.23 43.91 64.50
N ARG A 49 -40.04 45.15 64.96
CA ARG A 49 -39.17 46.12 64.27
C ARG A 49 -37.71 45.67 64.26
N GLU A 50 -37.22 45.14 65.39
CA GLU A 50 -35.87 44.61 65.48
C GLU A 50 -35.66 43.40 64.56
N GLU A 51 -36.59 42.45 64.54
CA GLU A 51 -36.56 41.31 63.61
C GLU A 51 -36.62 41.76 62.15
N THR A 52 -37.51 42.71 61.83
CA THR A 52 -37.63 43.28 60.48
C THR A 52 -36.32 43.94 60.03
N ASN A 53 -35.62 44.63 60.93
CA ASN A 53 -34.33 45.24 60.62
C ASN A 53 -33.24 44.18 60.37
N LYS A 54 -33.17 43.13 61.21
CA LYS A 54 -32.24 42.01 61.00
C LYS A 54 -32.49 41.31 59.66
N LEU A 55 -33.74 41.03 59.31
CA LEU A 55 -34.11 40.44 58.03
C LEU A 55 -33.72 41.33 56.85
N ARG A 56 -33.87 42.66 56.98
CA ARG A 56 -33.43 43.62 55.95
C ARG A 56 -31.92 43.59 55.77
N GLU A 57 -31.16 43.55 56.86
CA GLU A 57 -29.70 43.44 56.81
C GLU A 57 -29.26 42.14 56.15
N GLU A 58 -29.85 41.00 56.52
CA GLU A 58 -29.56 39.71 55.91
C GLU A 58 -29.91 39.68 54.41
N THR A 59 -31.07 40.23 54.04
CA THR A 59 -31.48 40.36 52.63
C THR A 59 -30.50 41.22 51.83
N ASN A 60 -29.99 42.30 52.43
CA ASN A 60 -29.01 43.16 51.78
C ASN A 60 -27.66 42.45 51.60
N ARG A 61 -27.19 41.70 52.61
CA ARG A 61 -25.97 40.88 52.49
C ARG A 61 -26.11 39.82 51.41
N LEU A 62 -27.23 39.08 51.40
CA LEU A 62 -27.49 38.06 50.38
C LEU A 62 -27.52 38.65 48.97
N ARG A 63 -28.11 39.85 48.80
CA ARG A 63 -28.07 40.57 47.51
C ARG A 63 -26.66 40.96 47.09
N GLN A 64 -25.82 41.42 48.03
CA GLN A 64 -24.42 41.75 47.74
C GLN A 64 -23.62 40.51 47.34
N ASP A 65 -23.77 39.41 48.09
CA ASP A 65 -23.09 38.14 47.79
C ASP A 65 -23.52 37.58 46.43
N MET A 66 -24.81 37.69 46.10
CA MET A 66 -25.35 37.28 44.80
C MET A 66 -24.80 38.14 43.66
N GLN A 67 -24.72 39.47 43.82
CA GLN A 67 -24.11 40.35 42.83
C GLN A 67 -22.63 40.04 42.62
N GLU A 68 -21.88 39.76 43.70
CA GLU A 68 -20.49 39.34 43.61
C GLU A 68 -20.33 37.98 42.93
N GLY A 69 -21.22 37.03 43.24
CA GLY A 69 -21.28 35.73 42.57
C GLY A 69 -21.49 35.86 41.06
N PHE A 70 -22.46 36.68 40.64
CA PHE A 70 -22.68 36.94 39.21
C PHE A 70 -21.50 37.60 38.54
N ARG A 71 -20.86 38.59 39.18
CA ARG A 71 -19.68 39.25 38.61
C ARG A 71 -18.55 38.24 38.36
N ARG A 72 -18.29 37.34 39.32
CA ARG A 72 -17.29 36.27 39.16
C ARG A 72 -17.64 35.33 38.01
N HIS A 73 -18.89 34.89 37.89
CA HIS A 73 -19.33 34.06 36.77
C HIS A 73 -19.22 34.76 35.41
N ASP A 74 -19.56 36.05 35.32
CA ASP A 74 -19.42 36.82 34.08
C ASP A 74 -17.94 36.93 33.65
N GLU A 75 -17.03 37.14 34.62
CA GLU A 75 -15.59 37.14 34.36
C GLU A 75 -15.08 35.78 33.89
N GLU A 76 -15.51 34.68 34.51
CA GLU A 76 -15.15 33.32 34.08
C GLU A 76 -15.69 33.00 32.68
N LEU A 77 -16.96 33.33 32.41
CA LEU A 77 -17.57 33.17 31.10
C LEU A 77 -16.80 33.95 30.03
N LYS A 78 -16.37 35.17 30.33
CA LYS A 78 -15.55 35.97 29.42
C LYS A 78 -14.21 35.30 29.11
N ARG A 79 -13.51 34.78 30.13
CA ARG A 79 -12.24 34.04 29.94
C ARG A 79 -12.43 32.77 29.10
N HIS A 80 -13.51 32.03 29.35
CA HIS A 80 -13.86 30.86 28.55
C HIS A 80 -14.13 31.23 27.09
N TRP A 81 -14.88 32.31 26.84
CA TRP A 81 -15.12 32.80 25.49
C TRP A 81 -13.82 33.21 24.77
N GLU A 82 -12.92 33.93 25.44
CA GLU A 82 -11.62 34.29 24.89
C GLU A 82 -10.76 33.06 24.58
N SER A 83 -10.82 32.02 25.43
CA SER A 83 -10.13 30.75 25.19
C SER A 83 -10.71 29.99 24.00
N ILE A 84 -12.03 29.93 23.87
CA ILE A 84 -12.72 29.27 22.75
C ILE A 84 -12.38 29.97 21.43
N GLU A 85 -12.35 31.30 21.42
CA GLU A 85 -12.00 32.06 20.21
C GLU A 85 -10.56 31.80 19.78
N LYS A 86 -9.61 31.78 20.72
CA LYS A 86 -8.22 31.41 20.43
C LYS A 86 -8.09 29.99 19.87
N LEU A 87 -8.73 29.00 20.51
CA LEU A 87 -8.74 27.62 20.03
C LEU A 87 -9.32 27.51 18.61
N ARG A 88 -10.38 28.27 18.33
CA ARG A 88 -10.99 28.30 17.00
C ARG A 88 -10.04 28.88 15.96
N GLN A 89 -9.34 29.97 16.29
CA GLN A 89 -8.34 30.58 15.40
C GLN A 89 -7.17 29.64 15.13
N ASP A 90 -6.61 29.02 16.17
CA ASP A 90 -5.52 28.04 16.04
C ASP A 90 -5.93 26.84 15.19
N MET A 91 -7.17 26.37 15.35
CA MET A 91 -7.73 25.28 14.56
C MET A 91 -7.86 25.67 13.08
N ILE A 92 -8.37 26.87 12.77
CA ILE A 92 -8.48 27.37 11.39
C ILE A 92 -7.10 27.48 10.74
N GLU A 93 -6.10 28.03 11.43
CA GLU A 93 -4.73 28.12 10.89
C GLU A 93 -4.07 26.74 10.76
N GLY A 94 -4.37 25.80 11.67
CA GLY A 94 -3.96 24.40 11.55
C GLY A 94 -4.51 23.75 10.28
N PHE A 95 -5.82 23.91 10.02
CA PHE A 95 -6.44 23.42 8.79
C PHE A 95 -5.84 24.07 7.53
N ARG A 96 -5.60 25.39 7.56
CA ARG A 96 -4.99 26.11 6.45
C ARG A 96 -3.60 25.56 6.10
N ARG A 97 -2.77 25.28 7.11
CA ARG A 97 -1.45 24.64 6.91
C ARG A 97 -1.57 23.24 6.34
N HIS A 98 -2.50 22.43 6.85
CA HIS A 98 -2.73 21.09 6.34
C HIS A 98 -3.18 21.11 4.88
N ASP A 99 -4.10 22.00 4.49
CA ASP A 99 -4.56 22.14 3.11
C ASP A 99 -3.41 22.51 2.15
N GLU A 100 -2.51 23.41 2.57
CA GLU A 100 -1.32 23.75 1.80
C GLU A 100 -0.35 22.57 1.66
N GLU A 101 -0.13 21.79 2.72
CA GLU A 101 0.70 20.59 2.66
C GLU A 101 0.07 19.51 1.77
N PHE A 102 -1.23 19.26 1.92
CA PHE A 102 -1.97 18.32 1.05
C PHE A 102 -1.84 18.73 -0.41
N LYS A 103 -1.96 20.02 -0.73
CA LYS A 103 -1.79 20.52 -2.09
C LYS A 103 -0.39 20.23 -2.63
N ARG A 104 0.67 20.50 -1.85
CA ARG A 104 2.06 20.20 -2.24
C ARG A 104 2.30 18.70 -2.47
N VAL A 105 1.75 17.87 -1.60
CA VAL A 105 1.83 16.40 -1.74
C VAL A 105 1.12 15.95 -3.01
N TRP A 106 -0.06 16.48 -3.30
CA TRP A 106 -0.79 16.17 -4.52
C TRP A 106 -0.04 16.57 -5.79
N GLU A 107 0.55 17.77 -5.82
CA GLU A 107 1.39 18.22 -6.94
C GLU A 107 2.62 17.31 -7.12
N SER A 108 3.25 16.87 -6.03
CA SER A 108 4.38 15.92 -6.09
C SER A 108 3.96 14.55 -6.64
N ILE A 109 2.81 14.03 -6.22
CA ILE A 109 2.26 12.76 -6.73
C ILE A 109 1.95 12.86 -8.22
N GLU A 110 1.36 13.98 -8.66
CA GLU A 110 1.05 14.18 -10.08
C GLU A 110 2.32 14.24 -10.95
N ASN A 111 3.35 14.94 -10.49
CA ASN A 111 4.64 15.00 -11.17
C ASN A 111 5.30 13.61 -11.23
N LEU A 112 5.34 12.88 -10.11
CA LEU A 112 5.90 11.53 -10.06
C LEU A 112 5.17 10.60 -11.04
N ARG A 113 3.83 10.69 -11.10
CA ARG A 113 3.02 9.89 -12.02
C ARG A 113 3.35 10.21 -13.48
N ARG A 114 3.57 11.49 -13.81
CA ARG A 114 3.97 11.93 -15.15
C ARG A 114 5.34 11.38 -15.53
N ASP A 115 6.32 11.51 -14.65
CA ASP A 115 7.69 11.02 -14.86
C ASP A 115 7.72 9.51 -15.05
N MET A 116 6.95 8.77 -14.24
CA MET A 116 6.82 7.31 -14.38
C MET A 116 6.22 6.93 -15.74
N GLN A 117 5.16 7.61 -16.17
CA GLN A 117 4.54 7.33 -17.48
C GLN A 117 5.50 7.59 -18.64
N GLU A 118 6.30 8.65 -18.56
CA GLU A 118 7.32 8.93 -19.58
C GLU A 118 8.44 7.90 -19.55
N GLY A 119 8.92 7.52 -18.35
CA GLY A 119 9.92 6.47 -18.18
C GLY A 119 9.48 5.14 -18.76
N PHE A 120 8.24 4.70 -18.48
CA PHE A 120 7.68 3.48 -19.06
C PHE A 120 7.57 3.57 -20.59
N ARG A 121 7.17 4.71 -21.15
CA ARG A 121 7.12 4.89 -22.61
C ARG A 121 8.51 4.74 -23.25
N ARG A 122 9.56 5.31 -22.63
CA ARG A 122 10.94 5.16 -23.10
C ARG A 122 11.41 3.71 -23.04
N HIS A 123 11.10 3.00 -21.95
CA HIS A 123 11.43 1.59 -21.82
C HIS A 123 10.70 0.73 -22.86
N ASP A 124 9.41 0.96 -23.10
CA ASP A 124 8.64 0.23 -24.13
C ASP A 124 9.26 0.41 -25.52
N GLU A 125 9.71 1.62 -25.86
CA GLU A 125 10.41 1.88 -27.11
C GLU A 125 11.75 1.15 -27.19
N GLU A 126 12.50 1.12 -26.09
CA GLU A 126 13.78 0.41 -26.02
C GLU A 126 13.58 -1.11 -26.15
N PHE A 127 12.61 -1.68 -25.44
CA PHE A 127 12.23 -3.08 -25.55
C PHE A 127 11.83 -3.46 -26.98
N LYS A 128 11.05 -2.61 -27.67
CA LYS A 128 10.73 -2.83 -29.09
C LYS A 128 11.97 -2.84 -29.98
N ARG A 129 12.96 -1.99 -29.71
CA ARG A 129 14.23 -1.98 -30.47
C ARG A 129 15.06 -3.24 -30.17
N ILE A 130 15.10 -3.69 -28.92
CA ILE A 130 15.77 -4.92 -28.51
C ILE A 130 15.12 -6.13 -29.18
N ASP A 131 13.79 -6.24 -29.12
CA ASP A 131 13.04 -7.33 -29.76
C ASP A 131 13.33 -7.40 -31.28
N LYS A 132 13.32 -6.25 -31.96
CA LYS A 132 13.67 -6.19 -33.38
C LYS A 132 15.10 -6.64 -33.66
N ARG A 133 16.06 -6.26 -32.80
CA ARG A 133 17.46 -6.70 -32.92
C ARG A 133 17.60 -8.21 -32.69
N LEU A 134 16.91 -8.76 -31.69
CA LEU A 134 16.91 -10.19 -31.39
C LEU A 134 16.37 -10.99 -32.57
N ARG A 135 15.22 -10.61 -33.14
CA ARG A 135 14.69 -11.27 -34.35
C ARG A 135 15.64 -11.25 -35.53
N SER A 136 16.36 -10.13 -35.71
CA SER A 136 17.39 -10.07 -36.75
C SER A 136 18.53 -11.04 -36.47
N ILE A 137 19.02 -11.11 -35.23
CA ILE A 137 20.07 -12.05 -34.82
C ILE A 137 19.61 -13.50 -35.03
N GLU A 138 18.39 -13.84 -34.61
CA GLU A 138 17.79 -15.15 -34.83
C GLU A 138 17.79 -15.52 -36.33
N SER A 139 17.32 -14.61 -37.20
CA SER A 139 17.33 -14.83 -38.66
C SER A 139 18.75 -14.97 -39.24
N TYR A 140 19.72 -14.19 -38.76
CA TYR A 140 21.12 -14.34 -39.18
C TYR A 140 21.71 -15.67 -38.72
N MET A 141 21.38 -16.13 -37.52
CA MET A 141 21.82 -17.42 -36.99
C MET A 141 21.26 -18.59 -37.79
N GLU A 142 19.96 -18.57 -38.11
CA GLU A 142 19.33 -19.58 -38.97
C GLU A 142 20.01 -19.66 -40.34
N LYS A 143 20.21 -18.51 -41.01
CA LYS A 143 20.90 -18.47 -42.32
C LYS A 143 22.32 -18.98 -42.25
N THR A 144 23.06 -18.64 -41.20
CA THR A 144 24.44 -19.12 -41.02
C THR A 144 24.48 -20.62 -40.78
N SER A 145 23.50 -21.17 -40.05
CA SER A 145 23.38 -22.62 -39.85
C SER A 145 23.11 -23.35 -41.18
N LEU A 146 22.17 -22.84 -41.99
CA LEU A 146 21.88 -23.41 -43.31
C LEU A 146 23.11 -23.40 -44.22
N THR A 147 23.89 -22.31 -44.24
CA THR A 147 25.11 -22.25 -45.06
C THR A 147 26.17 -23.26 -44.61
N LEU A 148 26.25 -23.56 -43.31
CA LEU A 148 27.19 -24.56 -42.79
C LEU A 148 26.75 -25.98 -43.18
N GLU A 149 25.45 -26.26 -43.15
CA GLU A 149 24.92 -27.53 -43.62
C GLU A 149 25.14 -27.74 -45.12
N GLU A 150 24.93 -26.70 -45.94
CA GLU A 150 25.22 -26.75 -47.38
C GLU A 150 26.70 -27.05 -47.65
N GLU A 151 27.62 -26.33 -46.99
CA GLU A 151 29.07 -26.59 -47.08
C GLU A 151 29.39 -28.03 -46.67
N ALA A 152 28.81 -28.50 -45.56
CA ALA A 152 29.01 -29.86 -45.08
C ALA A 152 28.61 -30.90 -46.14
N ARG A 153 27.44 -30.74 -46.76
CA ARG A 153 26.95 -31.68 -47.78
C ARG A 153 27.86 -31.71 -49.00
N ASP A 154 28.30 -30.55 -49.47
CA ASP A 154 29.22 -30.43 -50.61
C ASP A 154 30.57 -31.10 -50.33
N VAL A 155 31.17 -30.81 -49.17
CA VAL A 155 32.46 -31.39 -48.74
C VAL A 155 32.36 -32.91 -48.59
N ILE A 156 31.32 -33.39 -47.89
CA ILE A 156 31.08 -34.82 -47.69
C ILE A 156 30.85 -35.53 -49.03
N GLN A 157 30.04 -34.95 -49.91
CA GLN A 157 29.76 -35.54 -51.21
C GLN A 157 31.02 -35.62 -52.08
N TYR A 158 31.87 -34.59 -52.07
CA TYR A 158 33.16 -34.59 -52.76
C TYR A 158 34.08 -35.71 -52.24
N MET A 159 34.26 -35.80 -50.91
CA MET A 159 35.14 -36.80 -50.29
C MET A 159 34.64 -38.24 -50.50
N LEU A 160 33.33 -38.45 -50.53
CA LEU A 160 32.75 -39.75 -50.86
C LEU A 160 33.08 -40.16 -52.30
N ARG A 161 33.00 -39.22 -53.25
CA ARG A 161 33.37 -39.49 -54.66
C ARG A 161 34.83 -39.88 -54.81
N GLU A 162 35.75 -39.22 -54.10
CA GLU A 162 37.17 -39.61 -54.09
C GLU A 162 37.39 -41.04 -53.55
N LYS A 163 36.52 -41.48 -52.63
CA LYS A 163 36.52 -42.85 -52.09
C LYS A 163 35.69 -43.83 -52.92
N GLY A 164 35.21 -43.44 -54.10
CA GLY A 164 34.45 -44.28 -55.04
C GLY A 164 32.96 -44.46 -54.70
N LEU A 165 32.42 -43.69 -53.74
CA LEU A 165 31.01 -43.74 -53.35
C LEU A 165 30.25 -42.53 -53.93
N THR A 166 29.21 -42.80 -54.71
CA THR A 166 28.37 -41.73 -55.29
C THR A 166 27.03 -41.69 -54.56
N LEU A 167 26.95 -40.87 -53.50
CA LEU A 167 25.72 -40.63 -52.75
C LEU A 167 25.21 -39.21 -53.01
N SER A 168 23.90 -39.07 -53.16
CA SER A 168 23.24 -37.76 -53.11
C SER A 168 22.97 -37.43 -51.64
N ILE A 169 23.57 -36.35 -51.15
CA ILE A 169 23.47 -35.92 -49.76
C ILE A 169 22.43 -34.81 -49.66
N SER A 170 21.50 -34.95 -48.72
CA SER A 170 20.41 -34.02 -48.47
C SER A 170 20.05 -33.99 -46.98
N ARG A 171 19.17 -33.07 -46.59
CA ARG A 171 18.56 -33.03 -45.26
C ARG A 171 17.40 -34.03 -45.20
N LEU A 172 17.27 -34.77 -44.10
CA LEU A 172 16.12 -35.62 -43.83
C LEU A 172 15.31 -35.04 -42.67
N GLU A 173 14.08 -34.61 -42.97
CA GLU A 173 13.13 -34.11 -41.98
C GLU A 173 12.01 -35.13 -41.77
N LEU A 174 11.87 -35.60 -40.53
CA LEU A 174 10.82 -36.50 -40.08
C LEU A 174 10.11 -35.86 -38.88
N PRO A 175 8.88 -36.28 -38.52
CA PRO A 175 8.09 -35.64 -37.45
C PRO A 175 8.81 -35.51 -36.09
N ASP A 176 9.70 -36.45 -35.77
CA ASP A 176 10.39 -36.51 -34.48
C ASP A 176 11.93 -36.40 -34.60
N ILE A 177 12.47 -36.33 -35.82
CA ILE A 177 13.92 -36.41 -36.10
C ILE A 177 14.28 -35.48 -37.24
N GLU A 178 15.35 -34.71 -37.05
CA GLU A 178 16.00 -33.92 -38.09
C GLU A 178 17.44 -34.42 -38.26
N ILE A 179 17.84 -34.70 -39.51
CA ILE A 179 19.19 -35.17 -39.82
C ILE A 179 19.78 -34.26 -40.90
N ASP A 180 20.86 -33.58 -40.53
CA ASP A 180 21.52 -32.58 -41.37
C ASP A 180 22.15 -33.21 -42.62
N ILE A 181 22.78 -34.38 -42.45
CA ILE A 181 23.47 -35.14 -43.49
C ILE A 181 22.82 -36.51 -43.63
N TYR A 182 22.05 -36.69 -44.69
CA TYR A 182 21.45 -37.96 -45.04
C TYR A 182 21.65 -38.28 -46.52
N GLY A 183 21.97 -39.53 -46.84
CA GLY A 183 22.07 -40.01 -48.21
C GLY A 183 21.94 -41.51 -48.29
N VAL A 184 21.39 -42.01 -49.39
CA VAL A 184 21.12 -43.44 -49.55
C VAL A 184 21.36 -43.89 -51.00
N ASP A 185 21.84 -45.12 -51.14
CA ASP A 185 21.90 -45.88 -52.39
C ASP A 185 21.35 -47.30 -52.15
N THR A 186 21.49 -48.18 -53.14
CA THR A 186 21.11 -49.59 -53.11
C THR A 186 21.70 -50.35 -51.91
N GLU A 187 22.96 -50.08 -51.56
CA GLU A 187 23.66 -50.81 -50.49
C GLU A 187 24.03 -49.93 -49.27
N TYR A 188 24.27 -48.64 -49.49
CA TYR A 188 24.83 -47.72 -48.51
C TYR A 188 23.80 -46.72 -47.98
N CYS A 189 23.91 -46.35 -46.71
CA CYS A 189 23.28 -45.16 -46.14
C CYS A 189 24.30 -44.36 -45.34
N ILE A 190 24.20 -43.04 -45.41
CA ILE A 190 25.00 -42.12 -44.60
C ILE A 190 24.07 -41.28 -43.73
N VAL A 191 24.43 -41.15 -42.46
CA VAL A 191 23.68 -40.40 -41.44
C VAL A 191 24.66 -39.56 -40.64
N GLY A 192 24.33 -38.29 -40.42
CA GLY A 192 25.20 -37.41 -39.66
C GLY A 192 24.63 -36.05 -39.29
N GLU A 193 25.34 -35.38 -38.39
CA GLU A 193 25.04 -34.05 -37.89
C GLU A 193 26.11 -33.02 -38.30
N VAL A 194 25.69 -31.76 -38.36
CA VAL A 194 26.51 -30.58 -38.65
C VAL A 194 26.52 -29.66 -37.43
N LYS A 195 27.70 -29.28 -36.94
CA LYS A 195 27.82 -28.24 -35.89
C LYS A 195 28.99 -27.31 -36.15
N THR A 196 28.90 -26.08 -35.66
CA THR A 196 30.07 -25.18 -35.62
C THR A 196 31.19 -25.76 -34.74
N ARG A 197 30.84 -26.43 -33.65
CA ARG A 197 31.79 -27.10 -32.75
C ARG A 197 31.27 -28.46 -32.28
N ALA A 198 32.06 -29.50 -32.47
CA ALA A 198 31.75 -30.85 -32.03
C ALA A 198 32.47 -31.20 -30.71
N SER A 199 31.68 -31.61 -29.71
CA SER A 199 32.12 -32.22 -28.45
C SER A 199 31.79 -33.71 -28.42
N SER A 200 32.27 -34.45 -27.41
CA SER A 200 31.94 -35.87 -27.21
C SER A 200 30.43 -36.13 -27.14
N SER A 201 29.66 -35.19 -26.59
CA SER A 201 28.19 -35.28 -26.54
C SER A 201 27.51 -35.30 -27.92
N LEU A 202 28.10 -34.66 -28.93
CA LEU A 202 27.58 -34.71 -30.31
C LEU A 202 27.84 -36.08 -30.95
N VAL A 203 28.97 -36.70 -30.60
CA VAL A 203 29.28 -38.06 -31.04
C VAL A 203 28.24 -39.05 -30.52
N GLU A 204 27.76 -38.84 -29.28
CA GLU A 204 26.68 -39.62 -28.70
C GLU A 204 25.30 -39.32 -29.30
N SER A 205 25.02 -38.08 -29.73
CA SER A 205 23.72 -37.74 -30.34
C SER A 205 23.52 -38.43 -31.69
N VAL A 206 24.54 -38.47 -32.53
CA VAL A 206 24.47 -39.16 -33.82
C VAL A 206 24.11 -40.64 -33.67
N ASP A 207 24.68 -41.32 -32.67
CA ASP A 207 24.29 -42.71 -32.38
C ASP A 207 22.82 -42.82 -31.95
N LYS A 208 22.34 -41.90 -31.11
CA LYS A 208 20.92 -41.86 -30.68
C LYS A 208 19.97 -41.62 -31.86
N ASP A 209 20.31 -40.71 -32.76
CA ASP A 209 19.51 -40.43 -33.95
C ASP A 209 19.45 -41.64 -34.88
N ILE A 210 20.57 -42.34 -35.04
CA ILE A 210 20.65 -43.59 -35.79
C ILE A 210 19.84 -44.72 -35.13
N GLU A 211 19.84 -44.84 -33.81
CA GLU A 211 19.01 -45.79 -33.06
C GLU A 211 17.51 -45.48 -33.22
N LEU A 212 17.15 -44.20 -33.19
CA LEU A 212 15.78 -43.75 -33.34
C LEU A 212 15.28 -43.95 -34.78
N LEU A 213 16.12 -43.67 -35.78
CA LEU A 213 15.86 -44.03 -37.18
C LEU A 213 15.63 -45.54 -37.33
N CYS A 214 16.46 -46.38 -36.71
CA CYS A 214 16.28 -47.82 -36.81
C CYS A 214 14.98 -48.32 -36.18
N SER A 215 14.60 -47.75 -35.04
CA SER A 215 13.40 -48.20 -34.32
C SER A 215 12.10 -47.70 -34.94
N ARG A 216 12.06 -46.45 -35.42
CA ARG A 216 10.84 -45.81 -35.92
C ARG A 216 10.74 -45.73 -37.44
N TYR A 217 11.88 -45.62 -38.12
CA TYR A 217 11.97 -45.32 -39.55
C TYR A 217 12.94 -46.27 -40.29
N PRO A 218 12.81 -47.60 -40.15
CA PRO A 218 13.79 -48.57 -40.65
C PRO A 218 13.98 -48.51 -42.18
N GLN A 219 12.99 -48.00 -42.93
CA GLN A 219 13.07 -47.83 -44.38
C GLN A 219 14.16 -46.86 -44.83
N TYR A 220 14.65 -45.99 -43.94
CA TYR A 220 15.71 -45.02 -44.22
C TYR A 220 17.11 -45.56 -43.91
N ILE A 221 17.24 -46.78 -43.39
CA ILE A 221 18.52 -47.42 -43.09
C ILE A 221 18.84 -48.51 -44.13
N ARG A 222 20.13 -48.73 -44.40
CA ARG A 222 20.67 -49.79 -45.27
C ARG A 222 21.68 -50.63 -44.50
N LYS A 223 22.08 -51.77 -45.09
CA LYS A 223 23.04 -52.71 -44.50
C LYS A 223 24.40 -52.07 -44.24
N LYS A 224 24.88 -51.23 -45.16
CA LYS A 224 26.16 -50.52 -44.98
C LYS A 224 25.89 -49.10 -44.49
N LEU A 225 26.22 -48.84 -43.23
CA LEU A 225 26.01 -47.53 -42.58
C LEU A 225 27.33 -46.76 -42.48
N ILE A 226 27.31 -45.51 -42.94
CA ILE A 226 28.36 -44.52 -42.73
C ILE A 226 27.84 -43.50 -41.73
N LYS A 227 28.53 -43.35 -40.61
CA LYS A 227 28.22 -42.34 -39.61
C LYS A 227 29.15 -41.15 -39.81
N VAL A 228 28.62 -39.95 -39.93
CA VAL A 228 29.44 -38.76 -40.19
C VAL A 228 29.10 -37.62 -39.25
N ILE A 229 30.11 -36.84 -38.88
CA ILE A 229 29.94 -35.54 -38.24
C ILE A 229 30.78 -34.55 -39.01
N TYR A 230 30.16 -33.50 -39.49
CA TYR A 230 30.87 -32.35 -40.03
C TYR A 230 30.89 -31.23 -38.99
N ALA A 231 32.07 -30.67 -38.72
CA ALA A 231 32.16 -29.48 -37.89
C ALA A 231 33.30 -28.55 -38.27
N MET A 232 33.15 -27.24 -37.97
CA MET A 232 34.25 -26.28 -38.17
C MET A 232 35.39 -26.52 -37.18
N GLN A 233 35.05 -26.91 -35.94
CA GLN A 233 35.99 -27.20 -34.87
C GLN A 233 35.62 -28.50 -34.15
N ILE A 234 36.60 -29.36 -33.91
CA ILE A 234 36.41 -30.66 -33.25
C ILE A 234 37.33 -30.71 -32.04
N THR A 235 36.80 -31.04 -30.86
CA THR A 235 37.62 -31.19 -29.65
C THR A 235 38.38 -32.52 -29.65
N GLN A 236 39.48 -32.59 -28.90
CA GLN A 236 40.26 -33.83 -28.79
C GLN A 236 39.43 -34.99 -28.24
N ASP A 237 38.54 -34.72 -27.28
CA ASP A 237 37.65 -35.73 -26.72
C ASP A 237 36.66 -36.27 -27.76
N ALA A 238 36.11 -35.39 -28.60
CA ALA A 238 35.25 -35.80 -29.72
C ALA A 238 36.02 -36.67 -30.73
N LEU A 239 37.28 -36.33 -31.00
CA LEU A 239 38.14 -37.11 -31.89
C LEU A 239 38.45 -38.51 -31.34
N ASN A 240 38.73 -38.61 -30.05
CA ASN A 240 38.94 -39.88 -29.37
C ASN A 240 37.65 -40.72 -29.38
N GLU A 241 36.51 -40.11 -29.09
CA GLU A 241 35.22 -40.80 -29.01
C GLU A 241 34.70 -41.22 -30.39
N GLY A 242 34.84 -40.37 -31.41
CA GLY A 242 34.46 -40.68 -32.78
C GLY A 242 35.25 -41.86 -33.35
N ASN A 243 36.55 -41.94 -33.05
CA ASN A 243 37.36 -43.10 -33.43
C ASN A 243 36.88 -44.40 -32.77
N LYS A 244 36.52 -44.37 -31.48
CA LYS A 244 35.98 -45.56 -30.78
C LYS A 244 34.66 -46.02 -31.39
N ARG A 245 33.81 -45.08 -31.82
CA ARG A 245 32.45 -45.33 -32.31
C ARG A 245 32.36 -45.51 -33.83
N ASN A 246 33.50 -45.50 -34.53
CA ASN A 246 33.59 -45.56 -35.99
C ASN A 246 32.81 -44.44 -36.70
N ILE A 247 32.85 -43.23 -36.14
CA ILE A 247 32.23 -42.04 -36.73
C ILE A 247 33.29 -41.27 -37.53
N TRP A 248 32.93 -40.94 -38.77
CA TRP A 248 33.74 -40.17 -39.69
C TRP A 248 33.63 -38.68 -39.37
N LEU A 249 34.69 -38.11 -38.82
CA LEU A 249 34.77 -36.73 -38.42
C LEU A 249 35.43 -35.92 -39.52
N VAL A 250 34.72 -34.94 -40.06
CA VAL A 250 35.15 -34.16 -41.22
C VAL A 250 35.09 -32.67 -40.92
N THR A 251 36.04 -31.95 -41.50
CA THR A 251 36.10 -30.49 -41.51
C THR A 251 36.33 -30.01 -42.95
N ALA A 252 36.17 -28.72 -43.21
CA ALA A 252 36.57 -28.13 -44.50
C ALA A 252 38.04 -28.39 -44.88
N LYS A 253 38.92 -28.68 -43.89
CA LYS A 253 40.34 -28.96 -44.13
C LYS A 253 40.62 -30.41 -44.52
N GLY A 254 39.67 -31.32 -44.36
CA GLY A 254 39.88 -32.74 -44.54
C GLY A 254 39.20 -33.63 -43.49
N GLU A 255 39.39 -34.94 -43.66
CA GLU A 255 38.96 -35.95 -42.69
C GLU A 255 39.94 -36.00 -41.50
N LEU A 256 39.40 -36.02 -40.27
CA LEU A 256 40.17 -36.15 -39.03
C LEU A 256 40.14 -37.59 -38.49
N THR A 257 39.12 -38.36 -38.83
CA THR A 257 39.06 -39.80 -38.60
C THR A 257 38.85 -40.51 -39.93
N SER A 258 39.19 -41.79 -39.99
CA SER A 258 39.02 -42.56 -41.22
C SER A 258 37.55 -42.86 -41.48
N LEU A 259 37.12 -42.80 -42.75
CA LEU A 259 35.81 -43.34 -43.13
C LEU A 259 35.74 -44.84 -42.79
N LYS A 260 34.71 -45.21 -42.02
CA LYS A 260 34.40 -46.59 -41.65
C LYS A 260 32.99 -46.92 -42.10
N ILE A 261 32.82 -48.08 -42.72
CA ILE A 261 31.52 -48.64 -43.06
C ILE A 261 31.19 -49.66 -41.98
N VAL A 262 30.06 -49.46 -41.31
CA VAL A 262 29.56 -50.38 -40.30
C VAL A 262 28.50 -51.26 -40.97
N ASP A 263 28.77 -52.56 -41.04
CA ASP A 263 27.78 -53.54 -41.48
C ASP A 263 26.72 -53.71 -40.37
N ARG A 264 25.46 -53.57 -40.76
CA ARG A 264 24.29 -53.65 -39.88
C ARG A 264 23.31 -54.71 -40.34
#